data_AF-A0A2E6KH55-F1
#
_entry.id   AF-A0A2E6KH55-F1
#
_cell.length_a   1.000
_cell.length_b   1.000
_cell.length_c   1.000
_cell.angle_alpha   90.00
_cell.angle_beta   90.00
_cell.angle_gamma   90.00
#
_symmetry.space_group_name_H-M   'P 1'
#
loop_
_entity.id
_entity.type
_entity.pdbx_description
1 polymer ?
#
loop_
_entity_poly.entity_id
_entity_poly.type
_entity_poly.pdbx_seq_one_letter_code
_entity_poly.pdbx_strand_id
1 'polypeptide(L)' 'MVIINKCPKCQGTLVFANNLDHEEELSCINCGLSTPTMDNFHKLSGTEMLMMLADKNDSYARAQTITKS' A
#
# COMPACT_ATOMS: atom_id res chain seq x y z
N MET A 1 -10.23 6.91 15.84
CA MET A 1 -9.51 5.66 15.53
C MET A 1 -9.92 5.21 14.15
N VAL A 2 -9.07 5.44 13.14
CA VAL A 2 -9.34 5.01 11.75
C VAL A 2 -8.76 3.62 11.59
N ILE A 3 -9.63 2.61 11.56
CA ILE A 3 -9.23 1.24 11.25
C ILE A 3 -9.15 1.14 9.72
N ILE A 4 -7.92 1.14 9.16
CA ILE A 4 -7.69 1.02 7.73
C ILE A 4 -7.85 -0.46 7.34
N ASN A 5 -9.09 -0.93 7.18
CA ASN A 5 -9.36 -2.36 7.11
C ASN A 5 -9.39 -2.97 5.69
N LYS A 6 -9.23 -2.18 4.62
CA LYS A 6 -9.42 -2.68 3.25
C LYS A 6 -8.38 -2.16 2.25
N CYS A 7 -7.63 -3.08 1.65
CA CYS A 7 -6.74 -2.84 0.53
C CYS A 7 -7.50 -2.30 -0.68
N PRO A 8 -7.04 -1.23 -1.34
CA PRO A 8 -7.75 -0.66 -2.49
C PRO A 8 -7.77 -1.58 -3.72
N LYS A 9 -6.82 -2.52 -3.83
CA LYS A 9 -6.74 -3.46 -4.96
C LYS A 9 -7.69 -4.66 -4.84
N CYS A 10 -7.81 -5.25 -3.64
CA CYS A 10 -8.53 -6.52 -3.46
C CYS A 10 -9.51 -6.52 -2.29
N GLN A 11 -9.68 -5.39 -1.60
CA GLN A 11 -10.45 -5.25 -0.37
C GLN A 11 -10.02 -6.16 0.80
N GLY A 12 -8.88 -6.85 0.67
CA GLY A 12 -8.28 -7.68 1.71
C GLY A 12 -7.66 -6.88 2.84
N THR A 13 -7.18 -7.58 3.86
CA THR A 13 -6.63 -6.97 5.07
C THR A 13 -5.27 -6.33 4.81
N LEU A 14 -5.06 -5.15 5.38
CA LEU A 14 -3.78 -4.44 5.41
C LEU A 14 -3.11 -4.65 6.77
N VAL A 15 -1.80 -4.92 6.77
CA VAL A 15 -0.99 -5.15 7.97
C VAL A 15 0.31 -4.38 7.87
N PHE A 16 0.87 -4.03 9.01
CA PHE A 16 2.25 -3.55 9.10
C PHE A 16 3.19 -4.74 9.10
N ALA A 17 4.16 -4.72 8.19
CA ALA A 17 5.19 -5.74 8.07
C ALA A 17 6.55 -5.05 7.93
N ASN A 18 7.62 -5.72 8.34
CA ASN A 18 8.97 -5.25 8.10
C ASN A 18 9.47 -5.91 6.82
N ASN A 19 10.03 -5.11 5.90
CA ASN A 19 10.65 -5.64 4.69
C ASN A 19 12.04 -6.25 5.02
N LEU A 20 12.71 -6.77 3.99
CA LEU A 20 14.05 -7.38 4.10
C LEU A 20 15.13 -6.39 4.58
N ASP A 21 14.89 -5.09 4.37
CA ASP A 21 15.76 -3.99 4.77
C ASP A 21 15.43 -3.47 6.19
N HIS A 22 14.56 -4.17 6.92
CA HIS A 22 14.06 -3.80 8.25
C HIS A 22 13.28 -2.48 8.31
N GLU A 23 12.80 -1.99 7.17
CA GLU A 23 11.89 -0.85 7.12
C GLU A 23 10.44 -1.32 7.30
N GLU A 24 9.65 -0.56 8.06
CA GLU A 24 8.21 -0.81 8.13
C GLU A 24 7.56 -0.53 6.76
N GLU A 25 6.61 -1.39 6.38
CA GLU A 25 5.75 -1.21 5.22
C GLU A 25 4.31 -1.59 5.58
N LEU A 26 3.35 -0.88 4.97
CA LEU A 26 1.95 -1.24 5.02
C LEU A 26 1.65 -2.17 3.83
N SER A 27 1.35 -3.43 4.09
CA SER A 27 1.20 -4.48 3.08
C SER A 27 -0.15 -5.19 3.14
N CYS A 28 -0.70 -5.57 1.99
CA CYS A 28 -1.90 -6.39 1.91
C CYS A 28 -1.57 -7.88 1.87
N ILE A 29 -2.08 -8.64 2.85
CA ILE A 29 -1.83 -10.09 2.96
C ILE A 29 -2.42 -10.90 1.80
N ASN A 30 -3.46 -10.38 1.13
CA ASN A 30 -4.18 -11.11 0.08
C ASN A 30 -3.55 -10.94 -1.31
N CYS A 31 -3.03 -9.75 -1.63
CA CYS A 31 -2.60 -9.42 -2.99
C CYS A 31 -1.16 -8.88 -3.09
N GLY A 32 -0.46 -8.77 -1.96
CA GLY A 32 0.93 -8.31 -1.89
C GLY A 32 1.14 -6.84 -2.24
N LEU A 33 0.08 -6.03 -2.34
CA LEU A 33 0.21 -4.59 -2.52
C LEU A 33 0.78 -3.99 -1.23
N SER A 34 2.00 -3.47 -1.28
CA SER A 34 2.63 -2.80 -0.14
C SER A 34 3.02 -1.37 -0.44
N THR A 35 3.19 -0.53 0.58
CA THR A 35 3.85 0.78 0.47
C THR A 35 4.80 0.96 1.65
N PRO A 36 6.05 1.43 1.43
CA PRO A 36 6.96 1.71 2.53
C PRO A 36 6.38 2.80 3.42
N THR A 37 6.59 2.67 4.72
CA THR A 37 6.28 3.72 5.69
C THR A 37 7.47 4.67 5.74
N MET A 38 7.40 5.81 5.05
CA MET A 38 8.46 6.83 5.13
C MET A 38 8.56 7.44 6.54
N ASP A 39 9.64 8.16 6.86
CA ASP A 39 9.93 8.77 8.19
C ASP A 39 8.78 9.60 8.83
N ASN A 40 7.76 9.97 8.06
CA ASN A 40 6.57 10.69 8.56
C ASN A 40 5.30 9.85 8.58
N PHE A 41 5.40 8.52 8.45
CA PHE A 41 4.24 7.65 8.37
C PHE A 41 3.35 7.72 9.62
N HIS A 42 3.95 7.83 10.81
CA HIS A 42 3.20 8.06 12.05
C HIS A 42 2.45 9.40 12.10
N LYS A 43 2.74 10.33 11.19
CA LYS A 43 2.04 11.62 11.04
C LYS A 43 0.97 11.59 9.95
N LEU A 44 0.95 10.55 9.11
CA LEU A 44 -0.08 10.40 8.09
C LEU A 44 -1.39 9.95 8.74
N SER A 45 -2.48 10.55 8.29
CA SER A 45 -3.82 10.06 8.56
C SER A 45 -4.07 8.77 7.77
N GLY A 46 -5.01 7.94 8.25
CA GLY A 46 -5.36 6.71 7.53
C GLY A 46 -5.88 6.95 6.11
N THR A 47 -6.41 8.14 5.81
CA THR A 47 -6.83 8.54 4.46
C THR A 47 -5.63 8.77 3.53
N GLU A 48 -4.58 9.45 3.99
CA GLU A 48 -3.37 9.68 3.20
C GLU A 48 -2.66 8.36 2.88
N MET A 49 -2.64 7.43 3.84
CA MET A 49 -2.11 6.08 3.61
C MET A 49 -2.89 5.32 2.52
N LEU A 50 -4.23 5.46 2.50
CA LEU A 50 -5.07 4.86 1.46
C LEU A 50 -4.83 5.48 0.09
N MET A 51 -4.63 6.80 0.02
CA MET A 51 -4.30 7.49 -1.23
C MET A 51 -2.97 6.99 -1.79
N MET A 52 -1.93 6.85 -0.95
CA MET A 52 -0.65 6.28 -1.39
C MET A 52 -0.78 4.85 -1.93
N LEU A 53 -1.58 4.01 -1.27
CA LEU A 53 -1.85 2.64 -1.73
C LEU A 53 -2.64 2.63 -3.05
N ALA A 54 -3.59 3.54 -3.22
CA ALA A 54 -4.37 3.68 -4.45
C ALA A 54 -3.49 4.16 -5.61
N ASP A 55 -2.67 5.19 -5.41
CA ASP A 55 -1.72 5.71 -6.41
C ASP A 55 -0.74 4.63 -6.86
N LYS A 56 -0.27 3.79 -5.92
CA LYS A 56 0.61 2.66 -6.25
C LYS A 56 -0.13 1.60 -7.08
N ASN A 57 -1.36 1.26 -6.71
CA ASN A 57 -2.19 0.34 -7.49
C ASN A 57 -2.41 0.84 -8.93
N ASP A 58 -2.72 2.13 -9.10
CA ASP A 58 -2.92 2.75 -10.40
C ASP A 58 -1.63 2.79 -11.22
N SER A 59 -0.50 3.05 -10.57
CA SER A 59 0.82 2.97 -11.20
C SER A 59 1.14 1.56 -11.70
N TYR A 60 0.82 0.52 -10.92
CA TYR A 60 0.93 -0.87 -11.38
C TYR A 60 0.03 -1.18 -12.58
N ALA A 61 -1.21 -0.70 -12.56
CA ALA A 61 -2.15 -0.90 -13.67
C ALA A 61 -1.63 -0.25 -14.97
N ARG A 62 -1.07 0.96 -14.87
CA ARG A 62 -0.47 1.68 -16.01
C ARG A 62 0.81 1.03 -16.52
N ALA A 63 1.67 0.52 -15.64
CA ALA A 63 2.89 -0.19 -16.04
C ALA A 63 2.58 -1.47 -16.82
N GLN A 64 1.56 -2.23 -16.42
CA GLN A 64 1.13 -3.45 -17.12
C GLN A 64 0.56 -3.18 -18.52
N THR A 65 -0.06 -2.02 -18.75
CA THR A 65 -0.55 -1.64 -20.09
C THR A 65 0.58 -1.32 -21.06
N ILE A 66 1.74 -0.86 -20.59
CA ILE A 66 2.89 -0.51 -21.45
C ILE A 66 3.64 -1.77 -21.90
N THR A 67 3.67 -2.83 -21.09
CA THR A 67 4.41 -4.08 -21.40
C THR A 67 3.66 -5.03 -22.33
N LYS A 68 2.40 -4.73 -22.68
CA LYS A 68 1.56 -5.55 -23.58
C LYS A 68 1.44 -5.01 -25.01
N SER A 69 2.24 -4.00 -25.38
CA SER A 69 2.27 -3.43 -26.75
C SER A 69 3.33 -4.09 -27.63
#